data_AF-A0A958FAB3-F1
#
_entry.id   AF-A0A958FAB3-F1
#
_cell.length_a   1.000
_cell.length_b   1.000
_cell.length_c   1.000
_cell.angle_alpha   90.00
_cell.angle_beta   90.00
_cell.angle_gamma   90.00
#
_symmetry.space_group_name_H-M   'P 1'
#
loop_
_entity.id
_entity.type
_entity.pdbx_description
1 polymer ?
#
loop_
_entity_poly.entity_id
_entity_poly.type
_entity_poly.pdbx_seq_one_letter_code
_entity_poly.pdbx_strand_id
1 'polypeptide(L)'
;VSIYVGGRSTTRRDFLARIRGYFDYIHALFPGLEVQERVPLPDQPDVSIDYRHLLTLEEKGIEQFIPEGRELPLAVAPLLNGSATSRLYYQQRLQALRKHITQLDAHSEAAWLRYARERDAAERSTLENRIRELENERDKLLREMAESEQALAQF
;
A
#
# COMPACT_ATOMS: atom_id res chain seq x y z
N VAL A 1 11.01 -17.01 -0.42
CA VAL A 1 11.75 -15.73 -0.66
C VAL A 1 10.73 -14.70 -1.10
N SER A 2 10.80 -13.46 -0.57
CA SER A 2 9.89 -12.37 -0.97
C SER A 2 10.68 -11.27 -1.67
N ILE A 3 10.14 -10.73 -2.76
CA ILE A 3 10.83 -9.78 -3.63
C ILE A 3 9.93 -8.58 -3.87
N TYR A 4 10.46 -7.39 -3.58
CA TYR A 4 9.78 -6.12 -3.82
C TYR A 4 10.66 -5.28 -4.74
N VAL A 5 10.08 -4.82 -5.85
CA VAL A 5 10.76 -3.98 -6.83
C VAL A 5 10.04 -2.64 -6.91
N GLY A 6 10.73 -1.57 -6.51
CA GLY A 6 10.25 -0.19 -6.65
C GLY A 6 10.66 0.45 -7.98
N GLY A 7 10.28 1.71 -8.18
CA GLY A 7 10.70 2.52 -9.35
C GLY A 7 9.60 2.76 -10.38
N ARG A 8 9.96 3.11 -11.63
CA ARG A 8 8.99 3.40 -12.70
C ARG A 8 8.18 2.15 -13.06
N SER A 9 6.88 2.31 -13.31
CA SER A 9 5.98 1.20 -13.68
C SER A 9 6.46 0.46 -14.93
N THR A 10 7.01 1.17 -15.91
CA THR A 10 7.51 0.61 -17.17
C THR A 10 8.73 -0.29 -17.01
N THR A 11 9.59 -0.07 -16.01
CA THR A 11 10.83 -0.86 -15.83
C THR A 11 10.71 -1.97 -14.80
N ARG A 12 9.67 -1.93 -13.94
CA ARG A 12 9.44 -2.93 -12.90
C ARG A 12 9.16 -4.32 -13.47
N ARG A 13 8.33 -4.42 -14.53
CA ARG A 13 8.01 -5.69 -15.20
C ARG A 13 9.27 -6.35 -15.75
N ASP A 14 10.08 -5.59 -16.49
CA ASP A 14 11.32 -6.08 -17.09
C ASP A 14 12.33 -6.54 -16.04
N PHE A 15 12.44 -5.79 -14.93
CA PHE A 15 13.35 -6.15 -13.85
C PHE A 15 12.88 -7.42 -13.12
N LEU A 16 11.59 -7.53 -12.81
CA LEU A 16 11.00 -8.74 -12.24
C LEU A 16 11.17 -9.95 -13.18
N ALA A 17 11.03 -9.76 -14.49
CA ALA A 17 11.26 -10.82 -15.48
C ALA A 17 12.71 -11.31 -15.44
N ARG A 18 13.69 -10.41 -15.31
CA ARG A 18 15.11 -10.80 -15.15
C ARG A 18 15.36 -11.57 -13.85
N ILE A 19 14.79 -11.10 -12.74
CA ILE A 19 14.89 -11.79 -11.45
C ILE A 19 14.31 -13.21 -11.56
N ARG A 20 13.11 -13.36 -12.14
CA ARG A 20 12.48 -14.67 -12.39
C ARG A 20 13.38 -15.58 -13.21
N GLY A 21 13.98 -15.08 -14.28
CA GLY A 21 14.93 -15.87 -15.09
C GLY A 21 16.13 -16.39 -14.30
N TYR A 22 16.63 -15.64 -13.30
CA TYR A 22 17.67 -16.15 -12.40
C TYR A 22 17.15 -17.25 -11.47
N PHE A 23 15.92 -17.11 -10.95
CA PHE A 23 15.30 -18.17 -10.15
C PHE A 23 15.07 -19.44 -10.98
N ASP A 24 14.59 -19.31 -12.22
CA ASP A 24 14.44 -20.46 -13.12
C ASP A 24 15.77 -21.19 -13.33
N TYR A 25 16.84 -20.43 -13.59
CA TYR A 25 18.18 -20.99 -13.71
C TYR A 25 18.63 -21.71 -12.43
N ILE A 26 18.47 -21.07 -11.27
CA ILE A 26 18.87 -21.66 -9.98
C ILE A 26 18.05 -22.91 -9.68
N HIS A 27 16.73 -22.87 -9.86
CA HIS A 27 15.85 -24.01 -9.58
C HIS A 27 16.15 -25.20 -10.51
N ALA A 28 16.56 -24.94 -11.77
CA ALA A 28 17.00 -26.00 -12.67
C ALA A 28 18.27 -26.73 -12.18
N LEU A 29 19.10 -26.10 -11.35
CA LEU A 29 20.29 -26.73 -10.75
C LEU A 29 19.96 -27.66 -9.57
N PHE A 30 18.76 -27.58 -9.01
CA PHE A 30 18.33 -28.39 -7.85
C PHE A 30 17.10 -29.25 -8.18
N PRO A 31 17.27 -30.32 -8.98
CA PRO A 31 16.16 -31.21 -9.33
C PRO A 31 15.55 -31.83 -8.07
N GLY A 32 14.22 -31.70 -7.94
CA GLY A 32 13.45 -32.16 -6.78
C GLY A 32 13.04 -31.05 -5.79
N LEU A 33 13.50 -29.81 -6.00
CA LEU A 33 13.00 -28.66 -5.24
C LEU A 33 11.61 -28.27 -5.74
N GLU A 34 10.59 -28.44 -4.90
CA GLU A 34 9.24 -27.94 -5.18
C GLU A 34 9.18 -26.44 -4.89
N VAL A 35 8.93 -25.64 -5.92
CA VAL A 35 8.80 -24.18 -5.82
C VAL A 35 7.43 -23.75 -6.32
N GLN A 36 6.79 -22.85 -5.56
CA GLN A 36 5.56 -22.19 -5.95
C GLN A 36 5.78 -20.67 -5.97
N GLU A 37 5.55 -20.07 -7.13
CA GLU A 37 5.58 -18.61 -7.30
C GLU A 37 4.21 -18.01 -6.99
N ARG A 38 4.16 -16.99 -6.14
CA ARG A 38 2.91 -16.36 -5.73
C ARG A 38 2.99 -14.84 -5.80
N VAL A 39 1.86 -14.21 -6.15
CA VAL A 39 1.69 -12.75 -6.21
C VAL A 39 0.75 -12.33 -5.07
N PRO A 40 1.19 -11.49 -4.12
CA PRO A 40 0.34 -11.03 -3.02
C PRO A 40 -0.75 -10.09 -3.52
N LEU A 41 -1.90 -10.13 -2.84
CA LEU A 41 -3.01 -9.24 -3.15
C LEU A 41 -2.70 -7.80 -2.69
N PRO A 42 -3.09 -6.79 -3.48
CA PRO A 42 -2.83 -5.37 -3.18
C PRO A 42 -3.33 -4.90 -1.81
N ASP A 43 -4.49 -5.42 -1.43
CA ASP A 43 -5.31 -5.02 -0.28
C ASP A 43 -5.27 -6.04 0.85
N GLN A 44 -4.71 -7.23 0.60
CA GLN A 44 -4.53 -8.29 1.60
C GLN A 44 -3.18 -8.98 1.34
N PRO A 45 -2.04 -8.41 1.79
CA PRO A 45 -0.72 -8.92 1.47
C PRO A 45 -0.46 -10.36 1.93
N ASP A 46 -1.18 -10.80 2.97
CA ASP A 46 -1.11 -12.17 3.51
C ASP A 46 -1.78 -13.20 2.59
N VAL A 47 -2.66 -12.75 1.69
CA VAL A 47 -3.31 -13.58 0.68
C VAL A 47 -2.56 -13.42 -0.62
N SER A 48 -2.21 -14.54 -1.25
CA SER A 48 -1.46 -14.54 -2.50
C SER A 48 -2.04 -15.51 -3.51
N ILE A 49 -1.88 -15.18 -4.79
CA ILE A 49 -2.39 -15.94 -5.92
C ILE A 49 -1.22 -16.61 -6.63
N ASP A 50 -1.42 -17.85 -7.08
CA ASP A 50 -0.43 -18.56 -7.87
C ASP A 50 -0.10 -17.79 -9.17
N TYR A 51 1.18 -17.58 -9.42
CA TYR A 51 1.63 -16.80 -10.57
C TYR A 51 1.34 -17.50 -11.90
N ARG A 52 1.45 -18.84 -11.95
CA ARG A 52 1.15 -19.62 -13.17
C ARG A 52 -0.34 -19.58 -13.49
N HIS A 53 -1.19 -19.55 -12.47
CA HIS A 53 -2.62 -19.32 -12.65
C HIS A 53 -2.88 -17.98 -13.35
N LEU A 54 -2.25 -16.89 -12.89
CA LEU A 54 -2.38 -15.57 -13.53
C LEU A 54 -1.90 -15.57 -14.99
N LEU A 55 -0.80 -16.25 -15.30
CA LEU A 55 -0.32 -16.41 -16.68
C LEU A 55 -1.33 -17.18 -17.54
N THR A 56 -1.91 -18.26 -17.01
CA THR A 56 -2.93 -19.04 -17.72
C THR A 56 -4.17 -18.20 -18.04
N LEU A 57 -4.56 -17.29 -17.14
CA LEU A 57 -5.67 -16.36 -17.38
C LEU A 57 -5.31 -15.35 -18.48
N GLU A 58 -4.11 -14.79 -18.46
CA GLU A 58 -3.61 -13.87 -19.49
C GLU A 58 -3.56 -14.55 -20.87
N GLU A 59 -3.01 -15.77 -20.96
CA GLU A 59 -2.95 -16.56 -22.20
C GLU A 59 -4.34 -16.89 -22.77
N LYS A 60 -5.34 -17.07 -21.90
CA LYS A 60 -6.73 -17.31 -22.28
C LYS A 60 -7.50 -16.02 -22.61
N GLY A 61 -6.87 -14.85 -22.50
CA GLY A 61 -7.53 -13.56 -22.70
C GLY A 61 -8.55 -13.21 -21.60
N ILE A 62 -8.46 -13.85 -20.43
CA ILE A 62 -9.33 -13.56 -19.29
C ILE A 62 -8.75 -12.36 -18.54
N GLU A 63 -9.39 -11.21 -18.67
CA GLU A 63 -8.90 -9.97 -18.07
C GLU A 63 -9.19 -9.86 -16.57
N GLN A 64 -10.25 -10.51 -16.10
CA GLN A 64 -10.72 -10.44 -14.72
C GLN A 64 -11.17 -11.81 -14.19
N PHE A 65 -10.92 -12.07 -12.91
CA PHE A 65 -11.37 -13.29 -12.23
C PHE A 65 -11.65 -13.01 -10.75
N ILE A 66 -12.47 -13.86 -10.12
CA ILE A 66 -12.76 -13.78 -8.69
C ILE A 66 -11.93 -14.87 -8.00
N PRO A 67 -10.94 -14.52 -7.17
CA PRO A 67 -10.18 -15.52 -6.42
C PRO A 67 -11.02 -16.10 -5.28
N GLU A 68 -10.64 -17.29 -4.81
CA GLU A 68 -11.27 -17.92 -3.64
C GLU A 68 -11.20 -17.00 -2.42
N GLY A 69 -12.31 -16.94 -1.67
CA GLY A 69 -12.42 -16.06 -0.49
C GLY A 69 -12.70 -14.59 -0.83
N ARG A 70 -12.98 -14.25 -2.10
CA ARG A 70 -13.44 -12.91 -2.50
C ARG A 70 -14.76 -12.93 -3.24
N GLU A 71 -15.45 -11.80 -3.14
CA GLU A 71 -16.68 -11.52 -3.89
C GLU A 71 -16.43 -10.59 -5.08
N LEU A 72 -15.30 -9.87 -5.07
CA LEU A 72 -14.97 -8.87 -6.09
C LEU A 72 -13.93 -9.39 -7.09
N PRO A 73 -14.10 -9.08 -8.39
CA PRO A 73 -13.14 -9.47 -9.42
C PRO A 73 -11.84 -8.67 -9.32
N LEU A 74 -10.75 -9.33 -9.68
CA LEU A 74 -9.42 -8.75 -9.81
C LEU A 74 -8.98 -8.74 -11.26
N ALA A 75 -8.32 -7.67 -11.66
CA ALA A 75 -7.72 -7.57 -12.98
C ALA A 75 -6.38 -8.32 -13.02
N VAL A 76 -6.21 -9.19 -14.03
CA VAL A 76 -5.05 -10.07 -14.18
C VAL A 76 -3.78 -9.29 -14.52
N ALA A 77 -3.83 -8.44 -15.55
CA ALA A 77 -2.65 -7.71 -16.02
C ALA A 77 -2.04 -6.81 -14.93
N PRO A 78 -2.81 -6.05 -14.12
CA PRO A 78 -2.25 -5.28 -13.02
C PRO A 78 -1.54 -6.11 -11.93
N LEU A 79 -1.99 -7.34 -11.67
CA LEU A 79 -1.32 -8.26 -10.73
C LEU A 79 0.00 -8.77 -11.31
N LEU A 80 0.00 -9.19 -12.58
CA LEU A 80 1.21 -9.64 -13.29
C LEU A 80 2.26 -8.53 -13.42
N ASN A 81 1.81 -7.28 -13.63
CA ASN A 81 2.66 -6.11 -13.78
C ASN A 81 3.10 -5.49 -12.45
N GLY A 82 2.58 -5.97 -11.31
CA GLY A 82 2.83 -5.36 -9.99
C GLY A 82 2.28 -3.94 -9.83
N SER A 83 1.41 -3.49 -10.74
CA SER A 83 0.84 -2.14 -10.75
C SER A 83 -0.47 -2.04 -9.96
N ALA A 84 -1.30 -3.09 -9.93
CA ALA A 84 -2.48 -3.12 -9.05
C ALA A 84 -2.08 -3.06 -7.58
N THR A 85 -1.04 -3.83 -7.20
CA THR A 85 -0.50 -3.85 -5.84
C THR A 85 -0.08 -2.45 -5.41
N SER A 86 0.52 -1.68 -6.32
CA SER A 86 0.97 -0.33 -5.99
C SER A 86 -0.19 0.68 -5.95
N ARG A 87 -1.07 0.70 -6.95
CA ARG A 87 -2.14 1.71 -7.06
C ARG A 87 -3.18 1.58 -5.94
N LEU A 88 -3.68 0.37 -5.70
CA LEU A 88 -4.66 0.11 -4.64
C LEU A 88 -4.06 0.36 -3.25
N TYR A 89 -2.79 -0.01 -3.05
CA TYR A 89 -2.05 0.32 -1.83
C TYR A 89 -2.02 1.83 -1.57
N TYR A 90 -1.62 2.64 -2.55
CA TYR A 90 -1.61 4.10 -2.37
C TYR A 90 -3.02 4.66 -2.16
N GLN A 91 -4.04 4.14 -2.85
CA GLN A 91 -5.43 4.54 -2.61
C GLN A 91 -5.91 4.24 -1.19
N GLN A 92 -5.64 3.04 -0.67
CA GLN A 92 -6.00 2.66 0.70
C GLN A 92 -5.22 3.45 1.74
N ARG A 93 -3.92 3.64 1.52
CA ARG A 93 -3.08 4.48 2.38
C ARG A 93 -3.62 5.91 2.43
N LEU A 94 -4.03 6.48 1.29
CA LEU A 94 -4.65 7.81 1.24
C LEU A 94 -5.98 7.87 1.98
N GLN A 95 -6.83 6.86 1.86
CA GLN A 95 -8.07 6.79 2.63
C GLN A 95 -7.79 6.72 4.13
N ALA A 96 -6.83 5.91 4.57
CA ALA A 96 -6.42 5.80 5.97
C ALA A 96 -5.83 7.12 6.51
N LEU A 97 -4.93 7.75 5.75
CA LEU A 97 -4.32 9.04 6.09
C LEU A 97 -5.39 10.14 6.19
N ARG A 98 -6.32 10.23 5.24
CA ARG A 98 -7.43 11.19 5.29
C ARG A 98 -8.27 11.01 6.55
N LYS A 99 -8.68 9.78 6.84
CA LYS A 99 -9.46 9.47 8.05
C LYS A 99 -8.70 9.89 9.31
N HIS A 100 -7.40 9.61 9.39
CA HIS A 100 -6.59 9.95 10.55
C HIS A 100 -6.41 11.47 10.70
N ILE A 101 -6.16 12.19 9.60
CA ILE A 101 -6.08 13.66 9.61
C ILE A 101 -7.41 14.26 10.10
N THR A 102 -8.56 13.79 9.61
CA THR A 102 -9.87 14.27 10.08
C THR A 102 -10.07 14.02 11.58
N GLN A 103 -9.60 12.89 12.09
CA GLN A 103 -9.65 12.62 13.53
C GLN A 103 -8.74 13.58 14.30
N LEU A 104 -7.50 13.80 13.86
CA LEU A 104 -6.58 14.74 14.51
C LEU A 104 -7.11 16.17 14.49
N ASP A 105 -7.72 16.62 13.39
CA ASP A 105 -8.35 17.93 13.28
C ASP A 105 -9.44 18.10 14.35
N ALA A 106 -10.30 17.09 14.53
CA ALA A 106 -11.34 17.11 15.56
C ALA A 106 -10.75 17.13 16.99
N HIS A 107 -9.66 16.40 17.24
CA HIS A 107 -8.97 16.42 18.54
C HIS A 107 -8.29 17.76 18.82
N SER A 108 -7.68 18.37 17.79
CA SER A 108 -7.06 19.69 17.87
C SER A 108 -8.11 20.76 18.17
N GLU A 109 -9.24 20.75 17.47
CA GLU A 109 -10.36 21.67 17.73
C GLU A 109 -10.88 21.54 19.16
N ALA A 110 -11.06 20.31 19.65
CA ALA A 110 -11.48 20.07 21.03
C ALA A 110 -10.46 20.59 22.06
N ALA A 111 -9.15 20.45 21.78
CA ALA A 111 -8.09 20.98 22.63
C ALA A 111 -8.07 22.51 22.66
N TRP A 112 -8.23 23.16 21.50
CA TRP A 112 -8.37 24.61 21.39
C TRP A 112 -9.60 25.14 22.13
N LEU A 113 -10.74 24.48 22.03
CA LEU A 113 -11.96 24.84 22.75
C LEU A 113 -11.79 24.73 24.27
N ARG A 114 -11.06 23.73 24.76
CA ARG A 114 -10.69 23.61 26.18
C ARG A 114 -9.75 24.73 26.59
N TYR A 115 -8.69 24.98 25.81
CA TYR A 115 -7.72 26.04 26.08
C TYR A 115 -8.39 27.41 26.24
N ALA A 116 -9.36 27.74 25.37
CA ALA A 116 -10.09 29.00 25.42
C ALA A 116 -10.94 29.18 26.68
N ARG A 117 -11.39 28.09 27.31
CA ARG A 117 -12.24 28.11 28.52
C ARG A 117 -11.43 28.00 29.80
N GLU A 118 -10.25 27.40 29.73
CA GLU A 118 -9.41 27.15 30.88
C GLU A 118 -8.86 28.45 31.47
N ARG A 119 -8.78 28.55 32.80
CA ARG A 119 -8.26 29.72 33.51
C ARG A 119 -7.01 29.39 34.32
N ASP A 120 -6.78 28.12 34.61
CA ASP A 120 -5.56 27.66 35.26
C ASP A 120 -4.35 27.72 34.31
N ALA A 121 -3.25 28.34 34.76
CA ALA A 121 -2.06 28.54 33.94
C ALA A 121 -1.28 27.24 33.68
N ALA A 122 -1.27 26.30 34.61
CA ALA A 122 -0.60 25.01 34.46
C ALA A 122 -1.37 24.11 33.48
N GLU A 123 -2.70 24.11 33.56
CA GLU A 123 -3.54 23.38 32.60
C GLU A 123 -3.47 23.98 31.20
N ARG A 124 -3.43 25.31 31.07
CA ARG A 124 -3.20 25.98 29.78
C ARG A 124 -1.88 25.59 29.13
N SER A 125 -0.78 25.58 29.88
CA SER A 125 0.53 25.17 29.35
C SER A 125 0.52 23.71 28.87
N THR A 126 -0.18 22.85 29.59
CA THR A 126 -0.36 21.44 29.20
C THR A 126 -1.14 21.33 27.88
N LEU A 127 -2.22 22.10 27.74
CA LEU A 127 -3.04 22.15 26.53
C LEU A 127 -2.26 22.72 25.33
N GLU A 128 -1.46 23.77 25.52
CA GLU A 128 -0.59 24.34 24.48
C GLU A 128 0.41 23.32 23.93
N ASN A 129 1.06 22.56 24.82
CA ASN A 129 1.97 21.50 24.39
C ASN A 129 1.24 20.40 23.61
N ARG A 130 0.04 20.01 24.06
CA ARG A 130 -0.77 19.00 23.37
C ARG A 130 -1.23 19.46 21.99
N ILE A 131 -1.66 20.71 21.87
CA ILE A 131 -2.04 21.31 20.60
C ILE A 131 -0.87 21.29 19.62
N ARG A 132 0.31 21.73 20.06
CA ARG A 132 1.53 21.73 19.24
C ARG A 132 1.91 20.32 18.78
N GLU A 133 1.74 19.33 19.64
CA GLU A 133 1.97 17.91 19.29
C GLU A 133 1.02 17.45 18.18
N LEU A 134 -0.28 17.74 18.31
CA LEU A 134 -1.29 17.39 17.31
C LEU A 134 -1.03 18.08 15.96
N GLU A 135 -0.61 19.35 15.97
CA GLU A 135 -0.25 20.10 14.76
C GLU A 135 0.98 19.49 14.05
N ASN A 136 2.02 19.15 14.81
CA ASN A 136 3.20 18.49 14.25
C ASN A 136 2.87 17.12 13.64
N GLU A 137 2.01 16.34 14.29
CA GLU A 137 1.56 15.04 13.79
C GLU A 137 0.74 15.20 12.50
N ARG A 138 -0.19 16.18 12.48
CA ARG A 138 -0.97 16.52 11.29
C ARG A 138 -0.07 16.89 10.11
N ASP A 139 0.92 17.75 10.32
CA ASP A 139 1.84 18.17 9.26
C ASP A 139 2.71 17.02 8.73
N LYS A 140 3.09 16.09 9.60
CA LYS A 140 3.74 14.85 9.18
C LYS A 140 2.82 14.03 8.27
N LEU A 141 1.57 13.80 8.67
CA LEU A 141 0.62 13.01 7.86
C LEU A 141 0.27 13.69 6.54
N LEU A 142 0.19 15.03 6.50
CA LEU A 142 -0.03 15.77 5.25
C LEU A 142 1.12 15.56 4.25
N ARG A 143 2.37 15.52 4.72
CA ARG A 143 3.53 15.19 3.87
C ARG A 143 3.45 13.76 3.33
N GLU A 144 3.15 12.79 4.19
CA GLU A 144 2.98 11.39 3.77
C GLU A 144 1.82 11.21 2.78
N MET A 145 0.75 12.00 2.94
CA MET A 145 -0.38 12.02 2.03
C MET A 145 0.04 12.59 0.67
N ALA A 146 0.74 13.72 0.64
CA ALA A 146 1.25 14.31 -0.61
C ALA A 146 2.20 13.36 -1.35
N GLU A 147 3.09 12.67 -0.65
CA GLU A 147 3.96 11.64 -1.23
C GLU A 147 3.14 10.48 -1.84
N SER A 148 2.09 10.05 -1.14
CA SER A 148 1.21 8.97 -1.60
C SER A 148 0.34 9.40 -2.79
N GLU A 149 -0.12 10.65 -2.84
CA GLU A 149 -0.85 11.23 -3.99
C GLU A 149 0.07 11.36 -5.20
N GLN A 150 1.30 11.83 -5.01
CA GLN A 150 2.31 11.89 -6.07
C GLN A 150 2.67 10.51 -6.61
N ALA A 151 2.83 9.51 -5.72
CA ALA A 151 3.07 8.15 -6.14
C ALA A 151 1.89 7.58 -6.92
N LEU A 152 0.65 7.87 -6.49
CA LEU A 152 -0.57 7.46 -7.20
C LEU A 152 -0.65 8.07 -8.61
N ALA A 153 -0.23 9.32 -8.78
CA ALA A 153 -0.22 10.03 -10.06
C ALA A 153 0.79 9.47 -11.08
N GLN A 154 1.74 8.63 -10.65
CA GLN A 154 2.70 7.97 -11.53
C GLN A 154 2.19 6.65 -12.14
N PHE A 155 0.92 6.28 -11.88
CA PHE A 155 0.24 5.10 -12.42
C PHE A 155 -0.92 5.48 -13.34
#